data_AF-X0V797-F1
#
_entry.id   AF-X0V797-F1
#
_cell.length_a   1.000
_cell.length_b   1.000
_cell.length_c   1.000
_cell.angle_alpha   90.00
_cell.angle_beta   90.00
_cell.angle_gamma   90.00
#
_symmetry.space_group_name_H-M   'P 1'
#
loop_
_entity.id
_entity.type
_entity.pdbx_description
1 polymer ?
#
loop_
_entity_poly.entity_id
_entity_poly.type
_entity_poly.pdbx_seq_one_letter_code
_entity_poly.pdbx_strand_id
1 'polypeptide(L)'
;TNADQPDQSANAIAFGAEGIGLCRTEHMFFGGDRILAVREMILAETQKDRKKALAKLLPLQRKDFAGIFKVMAGKPVTIRTLDPPLHEFLPHEEKDIKVVAKALKISVKEVKDKIESLHEFNPMLGFRGCRLGVSYPEITEMQARAIFEAAIDTAKKGIKVFPEIMIPLVSTVEELKLQEIIVRRVAEEVFKKKGKRINYLVGTMIELPRAAVTADKIAEVAEFFSFGTNDLTQTTFGLSRDDSNKFLPLYVEKEILFKDPFEAL
;
A
#
# COMPACT_ATOMS: atom_id res chain seq x y z
N THR A 1 15.88 4.74 -1.20
CA THR A 1 15.31 5.38 0.00
C THR A 1 13.87 4.92 0.21
N ASN A 2 13.28 5.17 1.39
CA ASN A 2 11.84 5.05 1.63
C ASN A 2 11.26 6.47 1.75
N ALA A 3 10.29 6.82 0.91
CA ALA A 3 9.69 8.15 0.90
C ALA A 3 8.30 8.10 0.28
N ASP A 4 7.36 8.78 0.92
CA ASP A 4 5.93 8.68 0.59
C ASP A 4 5.35 10.03 0.12
N GLN A 5 6.14 11.10 0.24
CA GLN A 5 5.74 12.47 -0.12
C GLN A 5 6.83 13.18 -0.96
N PRO A 6 6.47 14.21 -1.75
CA PRO A 6 7.42 14.91 -2.62
C PRO A 6 8.57 15.60 -1.87
N ASP A 7 8.31 16.18 -0.70
CA ASP A 7 9.31 16.84 0.16
C ASP A 7 10.29 15.83 0.76
N GLN A 8 9.80 14.69 1.25
CA GLN A 8 10.64 13.56 1.69
C GLN A 8 11.51 13.03 0.54
N SER A 9 10.92 12.92 -0.65
CA SER A 9 11.63 12.49 -1.86
C SER A 9 12.75 13.48 -2.21
N ALA A 10 12.49 14.78 -2.11
CA ALA A 10 13.46 15.82 -2.44
C ALA A 10 14.64 15.82 -1.47
N ASN A 11 14.35 15.69 -0.16
CA ASN A 11 15.38 15.53 0.86
C ASN A 11 16.23 14.29 0.60
N ALA A 12 15.60 13.14 0.29
CA ALA A 12 16.34 11.91 0.03
C ALA A 12 17.27 12.04 -1.20
N ILE A 13 16.83 12.70 -2.27
CA ILE A 13 17.68 13.00 -3.43
C ILE A 13 18.84 13.92 -3.04
N ALA A 14 18.60 14.94 -2.21
CA ALA A 14 19.66 15.83 -1.73
C ALA A 14 20.74 15.09 -0.91
N PHE A 15 20.37 14.01 -0.22
CA PHE A 15 21.29 13.11 0.47
C PHE A 15 21.85 11.97 -0.41
N GLY A 16 21.65 12.02 -1.72
CA GLY A 16 22.25 11.08 -2.67
C GLY A 16 21.42 9.85 -3.03
N ALA A 17 20.12 9.81 -2.68
CA ALA A 17 19.28 8.68 -3.04
C ALA A 17 19.21 8.45 -4.57
N GLU A 18 19.28 7.18 -4.97
CA GLU A 18 19.26 6.76 -6.37
C GLU A 18 17.86 6.37 -6.87
N GLY A 19 16.89 6.30 -5.96
CA GLY A 19 15.54 5.83 -6.22
C GLY A 19 14.73 5.73 -4.93
N ILE A 20 13.43 5.54 -5.07
CA ILE A 20 12.54 5.15 -3.97
C ILE A 20 12.32 3.65 -4.09
N GLY A 21 12.72 2.87 -3.08
CA GLY A 21 12.48 1.42 -3.01
C GLY A 21 11.19 1.05 -2.29
N LEU A 22 10.57 2.03 -1.60
CA LEU A 22 9.26 1.88 -0.97
C LEU A 22 8.60 3.24 -0.78
N CYS A 23 7.51 3.45 -1.53
CA CYS A 23 6.52 4.50 -1.34
C CYS A 23 5.21 3.85 -0.86
N ARG A 24 4.81 4.16 0.38
CA ARG A 24 3.62 3.65 1.06
C ARG A 24 2.41 4.51 0.71
N THR A 25 1.39 3.88 0.15
CA THR A 25 0.20 4.61 -0.34
C THR A 25 -0.80 4.92 0.77
N GLU A 26 -0.77 4.16 1.86
CA GLU A 26 -1.58 4.37 3.05
C GLU A 26 -1.36 5.75 3.69
N HIS A 27 -0.14 6.26 3.68
CA HIS A 27 0.18 7.59 4.18
C HIS A 27 -0.45 8.71 3.34
N MET A 28 -0.83 8.42 2.09
CA MET A 28 -1.52 9.38 1.21
C MET A 28 -3.03 9.45 1.47
N PHE A 29 -3.57 8.58 2.31
CA PHE A 29 -5.00 8.52 2.64
C PHE A 29 -5.36 9.31 3.90
N PHE A 30 -4.38 9.64 4.73
CA PHE A 30 -4.61 10.43 5.93
C PHE A 30 -4.70 11.94 5.62
N GLY A 31 -5.56 12.65 6.35
CA GLY A 31 -5.70 14.10 6.32
C GLY A 31 -6.87 14.65 5.49
N GLY A 32 -7.54 15.66 6.03
CA GLY A 32 -8.59 16.45 5.35
C GLY A 32 -9.68 15.59 4.71
N ASP A 33 -10.03 15.90 3.46
CA ASP A 33 -11.09 15.20 2.72
C ASP A 33 -10.72 13.76 2.30
N ARG A 34 -9.43 13.38 2.37
CA ARG A 34 -8.95 12.06 1.94
C ARG A 34 -9.47 10.96 2.85
N ILE A 35 -9.36 11.17 4.17
CA ILE A 35 -9.78 10.17 5.16
C ILE A 35 -11.29 9.94 5.08
N LEU A 36 -12.08 10.97 4.76
CA LEU A 36 -13.52 10.83 4.60
C LEU A 36 -13.87 9.97 3.39
N ALA A 37 -13.19 10.16 2.25
CA ALA A 37 -13.40 9.33 1.07
C ALA A 37 -12.94 7.87 1.27
N VAL A 38 -11.90 7.63 2.06
CA VAL A 38 -11.47 6.27 2.46
C VAL A 38 -12.53 5.62 3.35
N ARG A 39 -13.06 6.34 4.34
CA ARG A 39 -14.14 5.86 5.20
C ARG A 39 -15.41 5.54 4.41
N GLU A 40 -15.78 6.40 3.46
CA GLU A 40 -16.89 6.15 2.53
C GLU A 40 -16.67 4.87 1.71
N MET A 41 -15.45 4.64 1.22
CA MET A 41 -15.09 3.40 0.51
C MET A 41 -15.26 2.17 1.41
N ILE A 42 -14.82 2.25 2.67
CA ILE A 42 -14.89 1.14 3.63
C ILE A 42 -16.35 0.83 3.99
N LEU A 43 -17.16 1.87 4.19
CA LEU A 43 -18.57 1.76 4.57
C LEU A 43 -19.49 1.39 3.40
N ALA A 44 -18.99 1.38 2.16
CA ALA A 44 -19.77 1.00 0.99
C ALA A 44 -20.12 -0.50 0.99
N GLU A 45 -21.43 -0.80 0.92
CA GLU A 45 -21.94 -2.17 0.82
C GLU A 45 -21.84 -2.75 -0.60
N THR A 46 -21.93 -1.89 -1.62
CA THR A 46 -21.89 -2.32 -3.01
C THR A 46 -20.58 -1.93 -3.69
N GLN A 47 -20.14 -2.75 -4.64
CA GLN A 47 -18.99 -2.43 -5.50
C GLN A 47 -19.17 -1.09 -6.22
N LYS A 48 -20.41 -0.76 -6.63
CA LYS A 48 -20.74 0.49 -7.31
C LYS A 48 -20.46 1.69 -6.41
N ASP A 49 -20.87 1.63 -5.15
CA ASP A 49 -20.66 2.73 -4.20
C ASP A 49 -19.21 2.83 -3.78
N ARG A 50 -18.52 1.69 -3.63
CA ARG A 50 -17.07 1.67 -3.40
C ARG A 50 -16.30 2.36 -4.52
N LYS A 51 -16.65 2.09 -5.79
CA LYS A 51 -16.07 2.75 -6.97
C LYS A 51 -16.32 4.25 -6.98
N LYS A 52 -17.49 4.73 -6.52
CA LYS A 52 -17.75 6.18 -6.39
C LYS A 52 -16.85 6.83 -5.35
N ALA A 53 -16.66 6.20 -4.19
CA ALA A 53 -15.76 6.69 -3.16
C ALA A 53 -14.30 6.72 -3.65
N LEU A 54 -13.85 5.64 -4.28
CA LEU A 54 -12.54 5.53 -4.91
C LEU A 54 -12.28 6.59 -5.98
N ALA A 55 -13.30 6.99 -6.75
CA ALA A 55 -13.18 8.05 -7.74
C ALA A 55 -12.84 9.43 -7.12
N LYS A 56 -13.20 9.66 -5.84
CA LYS A 56 -12.81 10.87 -5.10
C LYS A 56 -11.33 10.85 -4.72
N LEU A 57 -10.77 9.66 -4.46
CA LEU A 57 -9.36 9.46 -4.09
C LEU A 57 -8.42 9.54 -5.30
N LEU A 58 -8.86 9.08 -6.46
CA LEU A 58 -8.08 9.07 -7.70
C LEU A 58 -7.36 10.39 -8.02
N PRO A 59 -8.01 11.57 -8.08
CA PRO A 59 -7.32 12.81 -8.40
C PRO A 59 -6.31 13.23 -7.32
N LEU A 60 -6.53 12.85 -6.06
CA LEU A 60 -5.66 13.18 -4.93
C LEU A 60 -4.37 12.35 -5.00
N GLN A 61 -4.49 11.03 -5.13
CA GLN A 61 -3.32 10.16 -5.32
C GLN A 61 -2.54 10.49 -6.58
N ARG A 62 -3.24 10.73 -7.70
CA ARG A 62 -2.59 11.10 -8.97
C ARG A 62 -1.75 12.38 -8.82
N LYS A 63 -2.22 13.34 -8.02
CA LYS A 63 -1.48 14.57 -7.73
C LYS A 63 -0.21 14.27 -6.93
N ASP A 64 -0.31 13.43 -5.90
CA ASP A 64 0.83 13.08 -5.05
C ASP A 64 1.91 12.33 -5.84
N PHE A 65 1.51 11.30 -6.60
CA PHE A 65 2.43 10.57 -7.48
C PHE A 65 3.08 11.47 -8.54
N ALA A 66 2.34 12.41 -9.12
CA ALA A 66 2.93 13.36 -10.07
C ALA A 66 3.98 14.26 -9.40
N GLY A 67 3.76 14.63 -8.14
CA GLY A 67 4.76 15.33 -7.32
C GLY A 67 6.02 14.49 -7.11
N ILE A 68 5.85 13.24 -6.70
CA ILE A 68 6.97 12.30 -6.46
C ILE A 68 7.76 12.06 -7.76
N PHE A 69 7.09 11.71 -8.86
CA PHE A 69 7.75 11.48 -10.14
C PHE A 69 8.51 12.72 -10.66
N LYS A 70 7.95 13.91 -10.43
CA LYS A 70 8.62 15.16 -10.80
C LYS A 70 9.94 15.35 -10.03
N VAL A 71 9.95 15.02 -8.73
CA VAL A 71 11.15 15.12 -7.88
C VAL A 71 12.18 14.05 -8.26
N MET A 72 11.74 12.83 -8.52
CA MET A 72 12.62 11.70 -8.81
C MET A 72 13.23 11.74 -10.22
N ALA A 73 12.60 12.44 -11.17
CA ALA A 73 13.14 12.86 -12.47
C ALA A 73 14.19 11.92 -13.10
N GLY A 74 13.76 10.72 -13.50
CA GLY A 74 14.62 9.72 -14.14
C GLY A 74 15.21 8.67 -13.20
N LYS A 75 14.79 8.64 -11.94
CA LYS A 75 15.10 7.57 -10.98
C LYS A 75 13.88 6.64 -10.77
N PRO A 76 14.10 5.36 -10.43
CA PRO A 76 13.03 4.41 -10.14
C PRO A 76 12.23 4.80 -8.89
N VAL A 77 10.93 4.52 -8.95
CA VAL A 77 9.98 4.77 -7.85
C VAL A 77 9.11 3.54 -7.66
N THR A 78 9.43 2.76 -6.64
CA THR A 78 8.68 1.58 -6.21
C THR A 78 7.53 1.99 -5.29
N ILE A 79 6.30 1.76 -5.75
CA ILE A 79 5.06 2.14 -5.07
C ILE A 79 4.36 0.87 -4.60
N ARG A 80 4.15 0.77 -3.28
CA ARG A 80 3.42 -0.33 -2.67
C ARG A 80 1.93 -0.03 -2.67
N THR A 81 1.11 -0.94 -3.19
CA THR A 81 -0.35 -0.82 -3.10
C THR A 81 -0.81 -0.87 -1.64
N LEU A 82 -2.09 -0.55 -1.39
CA LEU A 82 -2.62 -0.45 -0.03
C LEU A 82 -2.34 -1.74 0.77
N ASP A 83 -1.71 -1.56 1.93
CA ASP A 83 -1.27 -2.64 2.79
C ASP A 83 -2.06 -2.77 4.10
N PRO A 84 -2.34 -1.71 4.88
CA PRO A 84 -2.94 -1.88 6.20
C PRO A 84 -4.39 -2.38 6.14
N PRO A 85 -4.86 -3.07 7.20
CA PRO A 85 -6.25 -3.48 7.32
C PRO A 85 -7.18 -2.26 7.40
N LEU A 86 -8.41 -2.44 6.92
CA LEU A 86 -9.35 -1.32 6.75
C LEU A 86 -9.78 -0.66 8.08
N HIS A 87 -9.72 -1.38 9.20
CA HIS A 87 -10.10 -0.83 10.51
C HIS A 87 -9.18 0.31 10.97
N GLU A 88 -7.93 0.37 10.50
CA GLU A 88 -7.00 1.48 10.84
C GLU A 88 -7.48 2.85 10.34
N PHE A 89 -8.37 2.88 9.33
CA PHE A 89 -8.92 4.13 8.79
C PHE A 89 -10.24 4.54 9.45
N LEU A 90 -10.83 3.67 10.27
CA LEU A 90 -12.12 3.93 10.91
C LEU A 90 -11.94 4.71 12.23
N PRO A 91 -12.92 5.55 12.62
CA PRO A 91 -12.85 6.30 13.88
C PRO A 91 -13.04 5.37 15.09
N HIS A 92 -12.29 5.62 16.17
CA HIS A 92 -12.42 4.87 17.43
C HIS A 92 -13.30 5.58 18.46
N GLU A 93 -13.29 6.92 18.49
CA GLU A 93 -14.06 7.68 19.48
C GLU A 93 -15.51 7.90 19.04
N GLU A 94 -16.44 7.82 20.00
CA GLU A 94 -17.88 8.04 19.77
C GLU A 94 -18.18 9.38 19.08
N LYS A 95 -17.41 10.43 19.40
CA LYS A 95 -17.54 11.75 18.78
C LYS A 95 -17.24 11.69 17.27
N ASP A 96 -16.20 10.96 16.89
CA ASP A 96 -15.73 10.88 15.50
C ASP A 96 -16.61 9.95 14.68
N ILE A 97 -17.13 8.88 15.29
CA ILE A 97 -18.16 8.01 14.69
C ILE A 97 -19.38 8.84 14.29
N LYS A 98 -19.88 9.72 15.18
CA LYS A 98 -21.02 10.60 14.89
C LYS A 98 -20.71 11.59 13.77
N VAL A 99 -19.49 12.12 13.72
CA VAL A 99 -19.03 13.01 12.62
C VAL A 99 -19.05 12.28 11.28
N VAL A 100 -18.51 11.06 11.22
CA VAL A 100 -18.48 10.24 10.00
C VAL A 100 -19.90 9.87 9.56
N ALA A 101 -20.74 9.40 10.48
CA ALA A 101 -22.14 9.07 10.20
C ALA A 101 -22.89 10.26 9.58
N LYS A 102 -22.74 11.45 10.19
CA LYS A 102 -23.35 12.70 9.68
C LYS A 102 -22.81 13.08 8.30
N ALA A 103 -21.50 13.00 8.09
CA ALA A 103 -20.87 13.39 6.83
C ALA A 103 -21.29 12.46 5.66
N LEU A 104 -21.44 11.17 5.94
CA LEU A 104 -21.81 10.14 4.96
C LEU A 104 -23.32 9.91 4.86
N LYS A 105 -24.13 10.59 5.69
CA LYS A 105 -25.60 10.47 5.75
C LYS A 105 -26.07 9.04 6.01
N ILE A 106 -25.36 8.33 6.88
CA ILE A 106 -25.70 7.00 7.38
C ILE A 106 -25.92 7.06 8.90
N SER A 107 -26.50 6.02 9.47
CA SER A 107 -26.70 5.93 10.91
C SER A 107 -25.40 5.65 11.65
N VAL A 108 -25.32 6.11 12.91
CA VAL A 108 -24.22 5.77 13.83
C VAL A 108 -24.11 4.27 14.01
N LYS A 109 -25.25 3.57 13.99
CA LYS A 109 -25.31 2.11 14.10
C LYS A 109 -24.60 1.45 12.92
N GLU A 110 -24.88 1.84 11.69
CA GLU A 110 -24.20 1.29 10.49
C GLU A 110 -22.68 1.46 10.57
N VAL A 111 -22.19 2.60 11.07
CA VAL A 111 -20.75 2.82 11.27
C VAL A 111 -20.18 1.87 12.33
N LYS A 112 -20.87 1.70 13.47
CA LYS A 112 -20.44 0.80 14.55
C LYS A 112 -20.45 -0.66 14.12
N ASP A 113 -21.51 -1.11 13.48
CA ASP A 113 -21.64 -2.47 12.96
C ASP A 113 -20.51 -2.75 11.96
N LYS A 114 -20.14 -1.77 11.12
CA LYS A 114 -19.00 -1.91 10.21
C LYS A 114 -17.66 -2.00 10.94
N ILE A 115 -17.41 -1.14 11.94
CA ILE A 115 -16.21 -1.19 12.79
C ILE A 115 -16.06 -2.56 13.44
N GLU A 116 -17.14 -3.07 14.03
CA GLU A 116 -17.16 -4.38 14.69
C GLU A 116 -16.89 -5.51 13.68
N SER A 117 -17.52 -5.47 12.50
CA SER A 117 -17.29 -6.49 11.46
C SER A 117 -15.86 -6.52 10.89
N LEU A 118 -15.11 -5.42 11.02
CA LEU A 118 -13.72 -5.29 10.56
C LEU A 118 -12.71 -5.43 11.70
N HIS A 119 -13.19 -5.69 12.92
CA HIS A 119 -12.33 -5.98 14.05
C HIS A 119 -11.66 -7.34 13.85
N GLU A 120 -10.36 -7.39 14.07
CA GLU A 120 -9.56 -8.60 13.96
C GLU A 120 -8.74 -8.79 15.23
N PHE A 121 -8.63 -10.04 15.68
CA PHE A 121 -7.82 -10.39 16.85
C PHE A 121 -6.32 -10.16 16.60
N ASN A 122 -5.85 -10.42 15.37
CA ASN A 122 -4.44 -10.26 14.99
C ASN A 122 -4.34 -9.49 13.66
N PRO A 123 -4.50 -8.15 13.67
CA PRO A 123 -4.50 -7.31 12.46
C PRO A 123 -3.28 -7.49 11.55
N MET A 124 -2.11 -7.77 12.14
CA MET A 124 -0.86 -8.00 11.41
C MET A 124 -0.96 -9.17 10.41
N LEU A 125 -1.72 -10.22 10.75
CA LEU A 125 -1.93 -11.40 9.90
C LEU A 125 -3.31 -11.41 9.22
N GLY A 126 -4.06 -10.32 9.32
CA GLY A 126 -5.47 -10.25 8.98
C GLY A 126 -5.80 -9.93 7.52
N PHE A 127 -6.95 -9.28 7.32
CA PHE A 127 -7.53 -8.94 6.03
C PHE A 127 -6.93 -7.63 5.50
N ARG A 128 -5.73 -7.77 4.94
CA ARG A 128 -4.88 -6.65 4.50
C ARG A 128 -4.09 -7.00 3.22
N GLY A 129 -3.30 -6.07 2.69
CA GLY A 129 -2.40 -6.29 1.55
C GLY A 129 -3.08 -6.87 0.30
N CYS A 130 -2.43 -7.82 -0.38
CA CYS A 130 -2.98 -8.45 -1.59
C CYS A 130 -4.34 -9.12 -1.37
N ARG A 131 -4.67 -9.54 -0.14
CA ARG A 131 -5.96 -10.18 0.19
C ARG A 131 -7.11 -9.18 0.02
N LEU A 132 -6.91 -7.94 0.46
CA LEU A 132 -7.84 -6.85 0.19
C LEU A 132 -7.97 -6.59 -1.32
N GLY A 133 -6.84 -6.55 -2.04
CA GLY A 133 -6.83 -6.35 -3.48
C GLY A 133 -7.52 -7.49 -4.26
N VAL A 134 -7.51 -8.72 -3.75
CA VAL A 134 -8.21 -9.86 -4.35
C VAL A 134 -9.71 -9.78 -4.08
N SER A 135 -10.11 -9.47 -2.84
CA SER A 135 -11.52 -9.36 -2.47
C SER A 135 -12.19 -8.11 -3.05
N TYR A 136 -11.45 -7.00 -3.16
CA TYR A 136 -11.93 -5.71 -3.63
C TYR A 136 -11.02 -5.16 -4.75
N PRO A 137 -11.04 -5.77 -5.96
CA PRO A 137 -10.16 -5.43 -7.07
C PRO A 137 -10.16 -3.95 -7.45
N GLU A 138 -11.28 -3.25 -7.29
CA GLU A 138 -11.38 -1.83 -7.58
C GLU A 138 -10.43 -0.94 -6.79
N ILE A 139 -9.95 -1.38 -5.61
CA ILE A 139 -8.94 -0.66 -4.84
C ILE A 139 -7.62 -0.65 -5.62
N THR A 140 -7.13 -1.82 -6.01
CA THR A 140 -5.93 -1.97 -6.84
C THR A 140 -6.11 -1.27 -8.19
N GLU A 141 -7.28 -1.36 -8.82
CA GLU A 141 -7.59 -0.65 -10.07
C GLU A 141 -7.41 0.86 -9.94
N MET A 142 -7.95 1.45 -8.86
CA MET A 142 -7.86 2.89 -8.61
C MET A 142 -6.41 3.32 -8.41
N GLN A 143 -5.64 2.60 -7.58
CA GLN A 143 -4.25 2.93 -7.32
C GLN A 143 -3.38 2.80 -8.58
N ALA A 144 -3.51 1.69 -9.32
CA ALA A 144 -2.80 1.50 -10.58
C ALA A 144 -3.14 2.64 -11.57
N ARG A 145 -4.41 3.03 -11.68
CA ARG A 145 -4.83 4.14 -12.53
C ARG A 145 -4.20 5.47 -12.08
N ALA A 146 -4.18 5.75 -10.78
CA ALA A 146 -3.56 6.96 -10.24
C ALA A 146 -2.07 7.02 -10.58
N ILE A 147 -1.34 5.91 -10.41
CA ILE A 147 0.09 5.77 -10.72
C ILE A 147 0.35 6.02 -12.21
N PHE A 148 -0.34 5.28 -13.10
CA PHE A 148 -0.08 5.37 -14.53
C PHE A 148 -0.53 6.71 -15.13
N GLU A 149 -1.66 7.28 -14.69
CA GLU A 149 -2.06 8.61 -15.13
C GLU A 149 -1.03 9.67 -14.71
N ALA A 150 -0.55 9.62 -13.45
CA ALA A 150 0.47 10.54 -12.95
C ALA A 150 1.79 10.40 -13.70
N ALA A 151 2.22 9.16 -13.95
CA ALA A 151 3.47 8.87 -14.64
C ALA A 151 3.43 9.38 -16.09
N ILE A 152 2.33 9.16 -16.82
CA ILE A 152 2.18 9.67 -18.18
C ILE A 152 2.08 11.20 -18.20
N ASP A 153 1.29 11.79 -17.31
CA ASP A 153 1.12 13.25 -17.27
C ASP A 153 2.44 13.95 -16.93
N THR A 154 3.30 13.31 -16.13
CA THR A 154 4.67 13.76 -15.83
C THR A 154 5.60 13.54 -17.04
N ALA A 155 5.51 12.38 -17.70
CA ALA A 155 6.30 12.07 -18.89
C ALA A 155 5.94 12.96 -20.10
N LYS A 156 4.71 13.48 -20.18
CA LYS A 156 4.31 14.47 -21.21
C LYS A 156 4.99 15.83 -21.01
N LYS A 157 5.49 16.11 -19.81
CA LYS A 157 6.28 17.32 -19.50
C LYS A 157 7.79 17.14 -19.76
N GLY A 158 8.19 16.05 -20.43
CA GLY A 158 9.60 15.77 -20.75
C GLY A 158 10.40 15.14 -19.62
N ILE A 159 9.78 14.81 -18.48
CA ILE A 159 10.45 14.19 -17.34
C ILE A 159 10.48 12.67 -17.53
N LYS A 160 11.63 12.03 -17.35
CA LYS A 160 11.73 10.55 -17.37
C LYS A 160 11.10 9.97 -16.11
N VAL A 161 10.29 8.92 -16.26
CA VAL A 161 9.58 8.28 -15.16
C VAL A 161 9.74 6.75 -15.26
N PHE A 162 10.05 6.11 -14.15
CA PHE A 162 10.26 4.66 -14.03
C PHE A 162 9.43 4.13 -12.85
N PRO A 163 8.11 3.94 -13.04
CA PRO A 163 7.25 3.43 -11.99
C PRO A 163 7.41 1.90 -11.83
N GLU A 164 7.49 1.47 -10.58
CA GLU A 164 7.49 0.06 -10.21
C GLU A 164 6.32 -0.19 -9.25
N ILE A 165 5.45 -1.14 -9.56
CA ILE A 165 4.26 -1.41 -8.77
C ILE A 165 4.53 -2.66 -7.94
N MET A 166 4.43 -2.51 -6.62
CA MET A 166 4.72 -3.58 -5.67
C MET A 166 3.47 -4.03 -4.95
N ILE A 167 3.18 -5.33 -5.03
CA ILE A 167 2.07 -5.98 -4.33
C ILE A 167 2.56 -6.45 -2.95
N PRO A 168 1.92 -6.04 -1.84
CA PRO A 168 2.29 -6.46 -0.49
C PRO A 168 1.62 -7.78 -0.08
N LEU A 169 2.20 -8.42 0.92
CA LEU A 169 1.70 -9.56 1.69
C LEU A 169 1.36 -10.82 0.86
N VAL A 170 2.04 -10.97 -0.28
CA VAL A 170 1.90 -12.15 -1.14
C VAL A 170 2.47 -13.36 -0.43
N SER A 171 1.74 -14.48 -0.50
CA SER A 171 2.18 -15.78 0.04
C SER A 171 2.22 -16.88 -1.04
N THR A 172 1.42 -16.75 -2.10
CA THR A 172 1.35 -17.66 -3.23
C THR A 172 1.53 -16.92 -4.56
N VAL A 173 1.98 -17.62 -5.60
CA VAL A 173 2.10 -17.04 -6.94
C VAL A 173 0.72 -16.66 -7.51
N GLU A 174 -0.34 -17.39 -7.16
CA GLU A 174 -1.70 -17.13 -7.61
C GLU A 174 -2.23 -15.79 -7.09
N GLU A 175 -1.93 -15.42 -5.84
CA GLU A 175 -2.28 -14.12 -5.28
C GLU A 175 -1.64 -12.98 -6.09
N LEU A 176 -0.35 -13.13 -6.42
CA LEU A 176 0.37 -12.15 -7.24
C LEU A 176 -0.18 -12.07 -8.66
N LYS A 177 -0.45 -13.22 -9.31
CA LYS A 177 -1.01 -13.27 -10.68
C LYS A 177 -2.32 -12.48 -10.77
N LEU A 178 -3.22 -12.64 -9.80
CA LEU A 178 -4.50 -11.92 -9.79
C LEU A 178 -4.31 -10.40 -9.72
N GLN A 179 -3.37 -9.93 -8.91
CA GLN A 179 -3.07 -8.49 -8.80
C GLN A 179 -2.34 -7.96 -10.03
N GLU A 180 -1.38 -8.71 -10.56
CA GLU A 180 -0.63 -8.35 -11.76
C GLU A 180 -1.54 -8.16 -12.97
N ILE A 181 -2.53 -9.05 -13.17
CA ILE A 181 -3.50 -8.95 -14.25
C ILE A 181 -4.29 -7.64 -14.16
N ILE A 182 -4.69 -7.24 -12.95
CA ILE A 182 -5.39 -5.97 -12.71
C ILE A 182 -4.50 -4.79 -13.08
N VAL A 183 -3.26 -4.78 -12.57
CA VAL A 183 -2.30 -3.69 -12.81
C VAL A 183 -2.01 -3.54 -14.32
N ARG A 184 -1.69 -4.65 -15.01
CA ARG A 184 -1.39 -4.62 -16.45
C ARG A 184 -2.58 -4.20 -17.29
N ARG A 185 -3.78 -4.70 -17.01
CA ARG A 185 -4.99 -4.27 -17.71
C ARG A 185 -5.22 -2.77 -17.56
N VAL A 186 -5.12 -2.24 -16.35
CA VAL A 186 -5.31 -0.80 -16.08
C VAL A 186 -4.22 0.04 -16.76
N ALA A 187 -2.97 -0.44 -16.78
CA ALA A 187 -1.88 0.21 -17.52
C ALA A 187 -2.25 0.39 -18.99
N GLU A 188 -2.68 -0.68 -19.66
CA GLU A 188 -3.05 -0.64 -21.08
C GLU A 188 -4.27 0.24 -21.36
N GLU A 189 -5.29 0.22 -20.49
CA GLU A 189 -6.42 1.14 -20.58
C GLU A 189 -5.98 2.61 -20.51
N VAL A 190 -5.06 2.93 -19.60
CA VAL A 190 -4.54 4.29 -19.42
C VAL A 190 -3.65 4.68 -20.60
N PHE A 191 -2.78 3.79 -21.09
CA PHE A 191 -1.94 4.04 -22.27
C PHE A 191 -2.78 4.35 -23.51
N LYS A 192 -3.80 3.52 -23.77
CA LYS A 192 -4.74 3.74 -24.88
C LYS A 192 -5.45 5.09 -24.75
N LYS A 193 -5.96 5.42 -23.56
CA LYS A 193 -6.68 6.67 -23.31
C LYS A 193 -5.78 7.91 -23.44
N LYS A 194 -4.52 7.82 -23.02
CA LYS A 194 -3.59 8.97 -22.98
C LYS A 194 -2.71 9.09 -24.24
N GLY A 195 -2.70 8.07 -25.11
CA GLY A 195 -1.91 8.04 -26.35
C GLY A 195 -0.40 7.99 -26.14
N LYS A 196 0.06 7.48 -25.00
CA LYS A 196 1.49 7.36 -24.66
C LYS A 196 1.69 6.13 -23.79
N ARG A 197 2.73 5.34 -24.11
CA ARG A 197 3.19 4.20 -23.30
C ARG A 197 4.45 4.59 -22.55
N ILE A 198 4.61 4.02 -21.36
CA ILE A 198 5.84 4.12 -20.56
C ILE A 198 6.23 2.71 -20.10
N ASN A 199 7.51 2.50 -19.84
CA ASN A 199 7.98 1.26 -19.22
C ASN A 199 7.62 1.28 -17.74
N TYR A 200 7.31 0.12 -17.19
CA TYR A 200 7.01 -0.09 -15.77
C TYR A 200 7.30 -1.54 -15.42
N LEU A 201 7.47 -1.82 -14.12
CA LEU A 201 7.62 -3.18 -13.61
C LEU A 201 6.48 -3.49 -12.62
N VAL A 202 6.10 -4.76 -12.54
CA VAL A 202 5.24 -5.29 -11.48
C VAL A 202 6.03 -6.33 -10.70
N GLY A 203 6.14 -6.12 -9.39
CA GLY A 203 6.85 -7.00 -8.49
C GLY A 203 6.09 -7.21 -7.19
N THR A 204 6.76 -7.83 -6.24
CA THR A 204 6.14 -8.16 -4.95
C THR A 204 7.08 -7.88 -3.80
N MET A 205 6.49 -7.62 -2.65
CA MET A 205 7.20 -7.70 -1.39
C MET A 205 7.36 -9.19 -1.00
N ILE A 206 8.55 -9.58 -0.56
CA ILE A 206 8.84 -10.87 0.07
C ILE A 206 8.89 -10.63 1.57
N GLU A 207 7.75 -10.82 2.22
CA GLU A 207 7.55 -10.50 3.63
C GLU A 207 6.82 -11.58 4.42
N LEU A 208 6.50 -12.69 3.76
CA LEU A 208 5.98 -13.90 4.38
C LEU A 208 6.94 -15.07 4.16
N PRO A 209 7.16 -15.96 5.14
CA PRO A 209 8.11 -17.06 5.00
C PRO A 209 7.73 -17.99 3.85
N ARG A 210 6.42 -18.17 3.62
CA ARG A 210 5.91 -18.96 2.48
C ARG A 210 6.36 -18.39 1.14
N ALA A 211 6.34 -17.06 0.98
CA ALA A 211 6.79 -16.42 -0.25
C ALA A 211 8.29 -16.61 -0.49
N ALA A 212 9.09 -16.59 0.57
CA ALA A 212 10.52 -16.88 0.48
C ALA A 212 10.79 -18.35 0.10
N VAL A 213 10.05 -19.31 0.68
CA VAL A 213 10.20 -20.74 0.41
C VAL A 213 9.76 -21.12 -1.01
N THR A 214 8.75 -20.43 -1.56
CA THR A 214 8.26 -20.64 -2.94
C THR A 214 8.66 -19.52 -3.89
N ALA A 215 9.80 -18.89 -3.64
CA ALA A 215 10.25 -17.72 -4.39
C ALA A 215 10.51 -18.03 -5.88
N ASP A 216 10.89 -19.27 -6.19
CA ASP A 216 11.03 -19.80 -7.55
C ASP A 216 9.75 -19.61 -8.37
N LYS A 217 8.59 -19.95 -7.79
CA LYS A 217 7.29 -19.79 -8.44
C LYS A 217 6.85 -18.34 -8.52
N ILE A 218 7.10 -17.56 -7.47
CA ILE A 218 6.74 -16.13 -7.46
C ILE A 218 7.54 -15.36 -8.53
N ALA A 219 8.80 -15.74 -8.74
CA ALA A 219 9.68 -15.14 -9.76
C ALA A 219 9.22 -15.40 -11.20
N GLU A 220 8.32 -16.36 -11.46
CA GLU A 220 7.70 -16.53 -12.78
C GLU A 220 6.83 -15.33 -13.19
N VAL A 221 6.42 -14.49 -12.22
CA VAL A 221 5.47 -13.38 -12.40
C VAL A 221 6.08 -12.05 -11.97
N ALA A 222 6.79 -12.03 -10.84
CA ALA A 222 7.40 -10.84 -10.31
C ALA A 222 8.63 -10.42 -11.13
N GLU A 223 8.67 -9.16 -11.54
CA GLU A 223 9.82 -8.57 -12.24
C GLU A 223 10.90 -8.07 -11.26
N PHE A 224 10.58 -7.98 -9.96
CA PHE A 224 11.51 -7.67 -8.87
C PHE A 224 10.97 -8.17 -7.52
N PHE A 225 11.86 -8.33 -6.55
CA PHE A 225 11.54 -8.56 -5.13
C PHE A 225 12.01 -7.40 -4.27
N SER A 226 11.20 -7.05 -3.28
CA SER A 226 11.59 -6.17 -2.18
C SER A 226 11.38 -6.92 -0.87
N PHE A 227 12.41 -7.06 -0.04
CA PHE A 227 12.27 -7.78 1.22
C PHE A 227 11.67 -6.88 2.29
N GLY A 228 10.43 -7.17 2.69
CA GLY A 228 9.77 -6.54 3.83
C GLY A 228 10.25 -7.20 5.11
N THR A 229 11.50 -6.94 5.50
CA THR A 229 12.16 -7.67 6.60
C THR A 229 11.50 -7.48 7.96
N ASN A 230 10.76 -6.38 8.17
CA ASN A 230 9.96 -6.19 9.39
C ASN A 230 8.92 -7.31 9.52
N ASP A 231 8.02 -7.46 8.55
CA ASP A 231 6.97 -8.47 8.57
C ASP A 231 7.52 -9.89 8.40
N LEU A 232 8.61 -10.04 7.64
CA LEU A 232 9.30 -11.33 7.55
C LEU A 232 9.89 -11.76 8.89
N THR A 233 10.47 -10.83 9.66
CA THR A 233 11.00 -11.10 11.00
C THR A 233 9.87 -11.44 11.96
N GLN A 234 8.79 -10.66 11.95
CA GLN A 234 7.59 -10.94 12.76
C GLN A 234 7.07 -12.35 12.54
N THR A 235 6.87 -12.74 11.29
CA THR A 235 6.33 -14.06 10.94
C THR A 235 7.32 -15.21 11.08
N THR A 236 8.62 -14.97 10.91
CA THR A 236 9.66 -16.00 11.06
C THR A 236 9.92 -16.31 12.53
N PHE A 237 10.00 -15.30 13.39
CA PHE A 237 10.20 -15.49 14.83
C PHE A 237 8.91 -15.72 15.61
N GLY A 238 7.74 -15.43 15.02
CA GLY A 238 6.46 -15.45 15.75
C GLY A 238 6.34 -14.28 16.74
N LEU A 239 6.81 -13.10 16.33
CA LEU A 239 6.84 -11.89 17.15
C LEU A 239 5.84 -10.86 16.63
N SER A 240 5.03 -10.30 17.52
CA SER A 240 4.38 -9.01 17.30
C SER A 240 5.36 -7.91 17.69
N ARG A 241 5.73 -7.04 16.75
CA ARG A 241 6.66 -5.93 17.02
C ARG A 241 6.14 -5.06 18.15
N ASP A 242 4.84 -4.77 18.16
CA ASP A 242 4.18 -3.91 19.14
C ASP A 242 4.18 -4.53 20.57
N ASP A 243 4.22 -5.87 20.68
CA ASP A 243 4.21 -6.57 21.96
C ASP A 243 5.60 -7.04 22.42
N SER A 244 6.53 -7.22 21.48
CA SER A 244 7.82 -7.88 21.71
C SER A 244 8.73 -7.12 22.67
N ASN A 245 8.59 -5.78 22.77
CA ASN A 245 9.32 -4.95 23.73
C ASN A 245 9.10 -5.35 25.21
N LYS A 246 8.05 -6.12 25.52
CA LYS A 246 7.80 -6.64 26.87
C LYS A 246 8.82 -7.68 27.33
N PHE A 247 9.52 -8.35 26.40
CA PHE A 247 10.48 -9.41 26.73
C PHE A 247 11.77 -9.40 25.91
N LEU A 248 11.81 -8.78 24.73
CA LEU A 248 13.01 -8.73 23.89
C LEU A 248 14.24 -8.14 24.61
N PRO A 249 14.14 -7.06 25.42
CA PRO A 249 15.28 -6.56 26.17
C PRO A 249 15.90 -7.62 27.09
N LEU A 250 15.07 -8.43 27.76
CA LEU A 250 15.52 -9.53 28.61
C LEU A 250 16.15 -10.67 27.80
N TYR A 251 15.65 -10.95 26.59
CA TYR A 251 16.24 -11.96 25.70
C TYR A 251 17.65 -11.56 25.24
N VAL A 252 17.87 -10.27 24.98
CA VAL A 252 19.21 -9.74 24.65
C VAL A 252 20.12 -9.74 25.87
N GLU A 253 19.63 -9.29 27.03
CA GLU A 253 20.38 -9.31 28.29
C GLU A 253 20.83 -10.72 28.69
N LYS A 254 19.98 -11.72 28.45
CA LYS A 254 20.27 -13.15 28.71
C LYS A 254 21.03 -13.83 27.58
N GLU A 255 21.45 -13.09 26.55
CA GLU A 255 22.16 -13.62 25.37
C GLU A 255 21.40 -14.75 24.64
N ILE A 256 20.07 -14.82 24.80
CA ILE A 256 19.20 -15.71 24.01
C ILE A 256 19.19 -15.22 22.55
N LEU A 257 19.16 -13.90 22.37
CA LEU A 257 19.36 -13.24 21.09
C LEU A 257 20.57 -12.31 21.20
N PHE A 258 21.40 -12.27 20.16
CA PHE A 258 22.58 -11.41 20.13
C PHE A 258 22.21 -9.91 20.13
N LYS A 259 21.12 -9.55 19.44
CA LYS A 259 20.56 -8.20 19.35
C LYS A 259 19.06 -8.30 19.05
N ASP A 260 18.32 -7.21 19.27
CA ASP A 260 16.95 -7.07 18.79
C ASP A 260 16.88 -7.36 17.27
N PRO A 261 16.08 -8.37 16.84
CA PRO A 261 15.99 -8.76 15.43
C PRO A 261 15.31 -7.69 14.55
N PHE A 262 14.64 -6.69 15.11
CA PHE A 262 14.07 -5.55 14.38
C PHE A 262 15.06 -4.40 14.18
N GLU A 263 16.18 -4.38 14.92
CA GLU A 263 17.27 -3.40 14.79
C GLU A 263 18.54 -3.97 14.16
N ALA A 264 18.65 -5.29 14.08
CA ALA A 264 19.75 -6.00 13.46
C ALA A 264 19.37 -6.33 12.01
N LEU A 265 19.67 -5.41 11.10
CA LEU A 265 19.68 -5.66 9.65
C LEU A 265 21.01 -5.19 9.07
#